data_AF-Q3IVA4-F1
#
_entry.id   AF-Q3IVA4-F1
#
_cell.length_a   1.000
_cell.length_b   1.000
_cell.length_c   1.000
_cell.angle_alpha   90.00
_cell.angle_beta   90.00
_cell.angle_gamma   90.00
#
_symmetry.space_group_name_H-M   'P 1'
#
loop_
_entity.id
_entity.type
_entity.pdbx_description
1 polymer ?
#
loop_
_entity_poly.entity_id
_entity_poly.type
_entity_poly.pdbx_seq_one_letter_code
_entity_poly.pdbx_strand_id
1 'polypeptide(L)'
;MYHTKLKDLSLEELKELRVEIAQAITAQERHCKQEALEQLQAKARQLGFNLEELAPAMQRGQVGAMLRYANPANPGEVWRGRGRKPRWFTQAMAAGKSPEELQI
;
A
#
# COMPACT_ATOMS: atom_id res chain seq x y z
N MET A 1 -19.19 -25.13 11.35
CA MET A 1 -20.25 -26.09 10.96
C MET A 1 -20.67 -25.85 9.50
N TYR A 2 -19.78 -26.08 8.52
CA TYR A 2 -20.10 -26.05 7.07
C TYR A 2 -19.60 -27.29 6.33
N HIS A 3 -18.78 -28.12 6.99
CA HIS A 3 -18.00 -29.18 6.35
C HIS A 3 -18.85 -30.38 5.89
N THR A 4 -20.03 -30.59 6.47
CA THR A 4 -20.93 -31.70 6.14
C THR A 4 -21.73 -31.41 4.87
N LYS A 5 -22.28 -30.19 4.73
CA LYS A 5 -23.08 -29.79 3.56
C LYS A 5 -22.29 -29.72 2.26
N LEU A 6 -20.99 -29.43 2.33
CA LEU A 6 -20.14 -29.32 1.14
C LEU A 6 -19.84 -30.67 0.47
N LYS A 7 -19.94 -31.79 1.20
CA LYS A 7 -19.66 -33.13 0.67
C LYS A 7 -20.80 -33.68 -0.19
N ASP A 8 -22.01 -33.16 0.01
CA ASP A 8 -23.22 -33.62 -0.66
C ASP A 8 -23.51 -32.83 -1.95
N LEU A 9 -22.78 -31.74 -2.20
CA LEU A 9 -22.94 -30.88 -3.38
C LEU A 9 -22.18 -31.44 -4.58
N SER A 10 -22.79 -31.32 -5.76
CA SER A 10 -22.16 -31.61 -7.04
C SER A 10 -21.06 -30.61 -7.38
N LEU A 11 -20.22 -30.94 -8.36
CA LEU A 11 -19.12 -30.09 -8.81
C LEU A 11 -19.60 -28.75 -9.40
N GLU A 12 -20.81 -28.71 -9.98
CA GLU A 12 -21.41 -27.47 -10.48
C GLU A 12 -21.88 -26.58 -9.32
N GLU A 13 -22.63 -27.14 -8.37
CA GLU A 13 -23.09 -26.41 -7.18
C GLU A 13 -21.91 -25.89 -6.33
N LEU A 14 -20.82 -26.65 -6.22
CA LEU A 14 -19.59 -26.19 -5.55
C LEU A 14 -18.92 -25.01 -6.27
N LYS A 15 -18.99 -24.96 -7.61
CA LYS A 15 -18.46 -23.84 -8.39
C LYS A 15 -19.34 -22.60 -8.24
N GLU A 16 -20.66 -22.77 -8.26
CA GLU A 16 -21.62 -21.69 -8.03
C GLU A 16 -21.45 -21.10 -6.63
N LEU A 17 -21.39 -21.96 -5.61
CA LEU A 17 -21.17 -21.56 -4.23
C LEU A 17 -19.84 -20.80 -4.06
N ARG A 18 -18.79 -21.18 -4.78
CA ARG A 18 -17.51 -20.45 -4.77
C ARG A 18 -17.68 -19.02 -5.31
N VAL A 19 -18.48 -18.82 -6.35
CA VAL A 19 -18.76 -17.49 -6.90
C VAL A 19 -19.58 -16.68 -5.90
N GLU A 20 -20.61 -17.27 -5.31
CA GLU A 20 -21.43 -16.60 -4.29
C GLU A 20 -20.61 -16.21 -3.06
N ILE A 21 -19.74 -17.10 -2.57
CA ILE A 21 -18.82 -16.80 -1.46
C ILE A 21 -17.89 -15.65 -1.83
N ALA A 22 -17.33 -15.65 -3.04
CA ALA A 22 -16.46 -14.56 -3.49
C ALA A 22 -17.23 -13.22 -3.49
N GLN A 23 -18.47 -13.21 -3.99
CA GLN A 23 -19.33 -12.02 -3.95
C GLN A 23 -19.63 -11.59 -2.51
N ALA A 24 -20.02 -12.52 -1.65
CA ALA A 24 -20.31 -12.27 -0.25
C ALA A 24 -19.10 -11.70 0.51
N ILE A 25 -17.89 -12.21 0.25
CA ILE A 25 -16.65 -11.66 0.82
C ILE A 25 -16.47 -10.21 0.38
N THR A 26 -16.56 -9.92 -0.93
CA THR A 26 -16.37 -8.55 -1.42
C THR A 26 -17.43 -7.58 -0.89
N ALA A 27 -18.68 -8.04 -0.74
CA ALA A 27 -19.74 -7.25 -0.14
C ALA A 27 -19.45 -6.96 1.35
N GLN A 28 -19.00 -7.98 2.09
CA GLN A 28 -18.64 -7.82 3.50
C GLN A 28 -17.45 -6.88 3.68
N GLU A 29 -16.42 -6.98 2.83
CA GLU A 29 -15.28 -6.06 2.85
C GLU A 29 -15.71 -4.61 2.60
N ARG A 30 -16.62 -4.38 1.65
CA ARG A 30 -17.19 -3.05 1.42
C ARG A 30 -17.94 -2.53 2.63
N HIS A 31 -18.77 -3.37 3.26
CA HIS A 31 -19.52 -3.00 4.46
C HIS A 31 -18.57 -2.64 5.61
N CYS A 32 -17.60 -3.50 5.92
CA CYS A 32 -16.60 -3.24 6.96
C CYS A 32 -15.82 -1.95 6.68
N LYS A 33 -15.48 -1.67 5.42
CA LYS A 33 -14.79 -0.43 5.02
C LYS A 33 -15.69 0.80 5.22
N GLN A 34 -16.96 0.72 4.86
CA GLN A 34 -17.92 1.80 5.07
C GLN A 34 -18.11 2.08 6.56
N GLU A 35 -18.30 1.04 7.37
CA GLU A 35 -18.44 1.17 8.82
C GLU A 35 -17.20 1.80 9.46
N ALA A 36 -16.00 1.39 9.02
CA ALA A 36 -14.76 2.01 9.47
C ALA A 36 -14.68 3.50 9.10
N LEU A 37 -15.11 3.88 7.89
CA LEU A 37 -15.15 5.29 7.46
C LEU A 37 -16.14 6.10 8.29
N GLU A 38 -17.34 5.56 8.56
CA GLU A 38 -18.35 6.22 9.39
C GLU A 38 -17.85 6.42 10.83
N GLN A 39 -17.20 5.41 11.42
CA GLN A 39 -16.60 5.52 12.75
C GLN A 39 -15.51 6.60 12.78
N LEU A 40 -14.64 6.65 11.76
CA LEU A 40 -13.62 7.68 11.64
C LEU A 40 -14.23 9.08 11.47
N GLN A 41 -15.27 9.21 10.66
CA GLN A 41 -15.96 10.48 10.45
C GLN A 41 -16.68 10.95 11.72
N ALA A 42 -17.35 10.05 12.43
CA ALA A 42 -17.98 10.34 13.70
C ALA A 42 -16.93 10.80 14.73
N LYS A 43 -15.77 10.13 14.77
CA LYS A 43 -14.68 10.51 15.66
C LYS A 43 -14.07 11.86 15.31
N ALA A 44 -13.87 12.15 14.02
CA ALA A 44 -13.40 13.45 13.56
C ALA A 44 -14.37 14.57 13.99
N ARG A 45 -15.68 14.36 13.79
CA ARG A 45 -16.73 15.32 14.19
C ARG A 45 -16.74 15.57 15.69
N GLN A 46 -16.56 14.53 16.52
CA GLN A 46 -16.43 14.68 17.98
C GLN A 46 -15.26 15.59 18.38
N LEU A 47 -14.19 15.58 17.60
CA LEU A 47 -13.00 16.41 17.83
C LEU A 47 -13.11 17.79 17.16
N GLY A 48 -14.24 18.10 16.51
CA GLY A 48 -14.48 19.37 15.82
C GLY A 48 -13.87 19.47 14.43
N PHE A 49 -13.51 18.34 13.81
CA PHE A 49 -12.91 18.29 12.47
C PHE A 49 -13.80 17.54 11.48
N ASN A 50 -13.73 17.88 10.19
CA ASN A 50 -14.25 17.02 9.13
C ASN A 50 -13.16 16.03 8.68
N LEU A 51 -13.52 14.77 8.39
CA LEU A 51 -12.58 13.74 7.95
C LEU A 51 -11.85 14.15 6.66
N GLU A 52 -12.54 14.85 5.76
CA GLU A 52 -11.97 15.35 4.50
C GLU A 52 -10.86 16.39 4.72
N GLU A 53 -10.93 17.17 5.79
CA GLU A 53 -9.91 18.16 6.16
C GLU A 53 -8.65 17.50 6.76
N LEU A 54 -8.79 16.28 7.29
CA LEU A 54 -7.70 15.50 7.87
C LEU A 54 -6.95 14.67 6.81
N ALA A 55 -7.57 14.39 5.65
CA ALA A 55 -6.96 13.61 4.58
C ALA A 55 -5.61 14.20 4.05
N PRO A 56 -5.47 15.53 3.85
CA PRO A 56 -4.19 16.14 3.50
C PRO A 56 -3.13 16.03 4.61
N ALA A 57 -3.53 15.95 5.89
CA ALA A 57 -2.60 15.74 7.00
C ALA A 57 -2.09 14.29 7.06
N MET A 58 -2.90 13.31 6.66
CA MET A 58 -2.46 11.91 6.51
C MET A 58 -1.46 11.74 5.36
N GLN A 59 -1.66 12.43 4.24
CA GLN A 59 -0.71 12.41 3.11
C GLN A 59 0.63 13.07 3.45
N ARG A 60 0.63 14.08 4.33
CA ARG A 60 1.85 14.72 4.84
C ARG A 60 2.73 13.80 5.70
N GLY A 61 2.27 12.60 6.06
CA GLY A 61 3.09 11.53 6.64
C GLY A 61 3.76 10.62 5.60
N GLN A 62 3.24 10.56 4.37
CA GLN A 62 3.87 9.90 3.21
C GLN A 62 4.91 10.83 2.55
N VAL A 63 5.81 11.41 3.34
CA VAL A 63 6.96 12.13 2.78
C VAL A 63 7.96 11.12 2.26
N GLY A 64 7.80 10.79 0.97
CA GLY A 64 8.77 10.15 0.11
C GLY A 64 8.98 8.68 0.39
N ALA A 65 8.56 7.82 -0.56
CA ALA A 65 9.22 6.54 -0.75
C ALA A 65 10.73 6.80 -0.72
N MET A 66 11.42 6.20 0.24
CA MET A 66 12.83 6.45 0.49
C MET A 66 13.61 6.00 -0.74
N LEU A 67 13.93 6.92 -1.66
CA LEU A 67 14.62 6.61 -2.91
C LEU A 67 15.97 5.99 -2.57
N ARG A 68 16.19 4.75 -3.03
CA ARG A 68 17.44 4.03 -2.84
C ARG A 68 18.21 4.10 -4.15
N TYR A 69 19.48 4.43 -4.07
CA TYR A 69 20.39 4.51 -5.20
C TYR A 69 21.52 3.51 -5.00
N ALA A 70 21.89 2.74 -6.01
CA ALA A 70 23.02 1.81 -5.99
C ALA A 70 24.19 2.34 -6.82
N ASN A 71 25.41 2.13 -6.33
CA ASN A 71 26.61 2.44 -7.08
C ASN A 71 26.76 1.47 -8.27
N PRO A 72 26.85 1.96 -9.52
CA PRO A 72 26.97 1.11 -10.70
C PRO A 72 28.31 0.37 -10.78
N ALA A 73 29.34 0.87 -10.07
CA ALA A 73 30.64 0.21 -9.96
C ALA A 73 30.70 -0.81 -8.81
N ASN A 74 29.85 -0.67 -7.79
CA ASN A 74 29.79 -1.58 -6.65
C ASN A 74 28.36 -1.65 -6.08
N PRO A 75 27.55 -2.63 -6.49
CA PRO A 75 26.15 -2.74 -6.06
C PRO A 75 25.92 -2.85 -4.53
N GLY A 76 26.97 -3.16 -3.76
CA GLY A 76 26.89 -3.18 -2.29
C GLY A 76 26.80 -1.78 -1.65
N GLU A 77 27.18 -0.73 -2.37
CA GLU A 77 27.09 0.65 -1.89
C GLU A 77 25.74 1.27 -2.26
N VAL A 78 24.84 1.34 -1.27
CA VAL A 78 23.50 1.89 -1.44
C VAL A 78 23.32 3.16 -0.63
N TRP A 79 22.82 4.22 -1.29
CA TRP A 79 22.45 5.47 -0.65
C TRP A 79 20.93 5.62 -0.62
N ARG A 80 20.36 5.90 0.55
CA ARG A 80 18.89 5.96 0.74
C ARG A 80 18.29 7.37 0.53
N GLY A 81 18.99 8.24 -0.22
CA GLY A 81 18.51 9.59 -0.52
C GLY A 81 18.46 10.56 0.67
N ARG A 82 18.87 10.14 1.89
CA ARG A 82 18.95 10.99 3.08
C ARG A 82 20.40 11.16 3.53
N GLY A 83 20.72 12.35 4.05
CA GLY A 83 22.05 12.69 4.58
C GLY A 83 23.08 13.04 3.49
N ARG A 84 24.37 13.03 3.86
CA ARG A 84 25.47 13.40 2.96
C ARG A 84 25.56 12.44 1.76
N LYS A 85 25.59 13.00 0.55
CA LYS A 85 25.78 12.25 -0.70
C LYS A 85 27.13 11.50 -0.67
N PRO A 86 27.14 10.18 -0.94
CA PRO A 86 28.39 9.44 -1.09
C PRO A 86 29.22 9.93 -2.26
N ARG A 87 30.54 9.70 -2.21
CA ARG A 87 31.47 10.12 -3.25
C ARG A 87 31.11 9.52 -4.62
N TRP A 88 30.75 8.24 -4.66
CA TRP A 88 30.35 7.56 -5.89
C TRP A 88 29.12 8.18 -6.53
N PHE A 89 28.15 8.66 -5.73
CA PHE A 89 26.93 9.26 -6.26
C PHE A 89 27.25 10.60 -6.91
N THR A 90 28.07 11.43 -6.25
CA THR A 90 28.55 12.70 -6.83
C THR A 90 29.39 12.48 -8.09
N GLN A 91 30.23 11.44 -8.12
CA GLN A 91 31.02 11.09 -9.32
C GLN A 91 30.16 10.58 -10.46
N ALA A 92 29.15 9.76 -10.18
CA ALA A 92 28.21 9.27 -11.19
C ALA A 92 27.40 10.43 -11.80
N MET A 93 26.95 11.37 -10.97
CA MET A 93 26.30 12.61 -11.42
C MET A 93 27.25 13.47 -12.29
N ALA A 94 28.52 13.59 -11.89
CA ALA A 94 29.53 14.33 -12.66
C ALA A 94 29.89 13.64 -13.98
N ALA A 95 29.77 12.32 -14.06
CA ALA A 95 29.93 11.53 -15.27
C ALA A 95 28.71 11.59 -16.21
N GLY A 96 27.70 12.41 -15.88
CA GLY A 96 26.51 12.63 -16.70
C GLY A 96 25.39 11.61 -16.49
N LYS A 97 25.49 10.73 -15.48
CA LYS A 97 24.40 9.81 -15.14
C LYS A 97 23.28 10.53 -14.41
N SER A 98 22.06 10.13 -14.69
CA SER A 98 20.89 10.70 -14.02
C SER A 98 20.60 9.95 -12.71
N PRO A 99 20.10 10.61 -11.65
CA PRO A 99 19.74 9.96 -10.40
C PRO A 99 18.80 8.76 -10.59
N GLU A 100 17.91 8.86 -11.57
CA GLU A 100 16.92 7.83 -11.92
C GLU A 100 17.59 6.54 -12.43
N GLU A 101 18.72 6.65 -13.14
CA GLU A 101 19.48 5.49 -13.62
C GLU A 101 20.23 4.76 -12.49
N LEU A 102 20.45 5.46 -11.37
CA LEU A 102 21.11 4.91 -10.19
C LEU A 102 20.09 4.35 -9.19
N GLN A 103 18.81 4.62 -9.39
CA GLN A 103 17.75 4.24 -8.46
C GLN A 103 17.46 2.73 -8.54
N ILE A 104 17.21 2.11 -7.39
CA ILE A 104 16.80 0.70 -7.25
C ILE A 104 15.45 0.57 -6.53
#